data_AF-M2PMN7-F1
#
_entry.id   AF-M2PMN7-F1
#
_cell.length_a   1.000
_cell.length_b   1.000
_cell.length_c   1.000
_cell.angle_alpha   90.00
_cell.angle_beta   90.00
_cell.angle_gamma   90.00
#
_symmetry.space_group_name_H-M   'P 1'
#
loop_
_entity.id
_entity.type
_entity.pdbx_description
1 polymer ?
#
loop_
_entity_poly.entity_id
_entity_poly.type
_entity_poly.pdbx_seq_one_letter_code
_entity_poly.pdbx_strand_id
1 'polypeptide(L)'
;MKKLSQLLKKYNKINLEKNSIYDKLLEYHQLFEDNHLKIKIKSDLDLFDYEILLHSLYNEWAIRHFYDEFSGLYSDAFAYLSYEEKRNMFNNDLKPLLEVLPHIQSHGHMIYMPHFESFVNDWYIMDYSITRLKNHRYYLSNQKITLDLPLKNYGDLFNTDFSSLINIKENYYFSKDLNTLYLIKEHKILETYYLKTLKSDAVLKKEDAKELIGYLLSEDDIAFISCLKNKGCIDEKIYKKLLKKG
;
A
#
# COMPACT_ATOMS: atom_id res chain seq x y z
N MET A 1 15.26 1.27 -31.07
CA MET A 1 14.75 2.52 -30.43
C MET A 1 15.01 2.46 -28.94
N LYS A 2 15.29 3.59 -28.28
CA LYS A 2 15.29 3.61 -26.80
C LYS A 2 13.84 3.53 -26.36
N LYS A 3 13.51 2.54 -25.53
CA LYS A 3 12.17 2.38 -24.93
C LYS A 3 11.73 3.72 -24.33
N LEU A 4 10.53 4.21 -24.63
CA LEU A 4 10.01 5.50 -24.14
C LEU A 4 10.25 5.71 -22.63
N SER A 5 10.07 4.65 -21.84
CA SER A 5 10.39 4.61 -20.41
C SER A 5 11.83 5.05 -20.08
N GLN A 6 12.83 4.63 -20.86
CA GLN A 6 14.23 5.06 -20.69
C GLN A 6 14.44 6.54 -21.04
N LEU A 7 13.74 7.05 -22.05
CA LEU A 7 13.82 8.46 -22.44
C LEU A 7 13.22 9.34 -21.34
N LEU A 8 12.04 8.98 -20.83
CA LEU A 8 11.40 9.67 -19.72
C LEU A 8 12.28 9.64 -18.47
N LYS A 9 12.85 8.49 -18.09
CA LYS A 9 13.81 8.37 -16.97
C LYS A 9 15.01 9.31 -17.07
N LYS A 10 15.44 9.64 -18.29
CA LYS A 10 16.58 10.56 -18.51
C LYS A 10 16.22 12.03 -18.24
N TYR A 11 15.00 12.43 -18.59
CA TYR A 11 14.61 13.85 -18.57
C TYR A 11 13.69 14.22 -17.40
N ASN A 12 13.01 13.23 -16.84
CA ASN A 12 12.12 13.36 -15.70
C ASN A 12 12.76 12.64 -14.51
N LYS A 13 12.62 13.21 -13.32
CA LYS A 13 13.15 12.65 -12.07
C LYS A 13 12.07 12.70 -11.00
N ILE A 14 12.03 11.67 -10.17
CA ILE A 14 11.25 11.64 -8.92
C ILE A 14 12.21 11.82 -7.76
N ASN A 15 11.69 12.38 -6.66
CA ASN A 15 12.32 12.25 -5.37
C ASN A 15 11.50 11.27 -4.50
N LEU A 16 12.03 10.06 -4.29
CA LEU A 16 11.39 9.03 -3.47
C LEU A 16 11.32 9.41 -1.98
N GLU A 17 12.14 10.35 -1.53
CA GLU A 17 12.17 10.83 -0.15
C GLU A 17 11.25 12.04 0.08
N LYS A 18 10.52 12.48 -0.96
CA LYS A 18 9.59 13.62 -0.89
C LYS A 18 8.25 13.25 -1.51
N ASN A 19 7.57 12.28 -0.90
CA ASN A 19 6.20 11.93 -1.22
C ASN A 19 5.45 11.51 0.05
N SER A 20 4.11 11.54 0.00
CA SER A 20 3.31 11.36 1.21
C SER A 20 3.42 9.95 1.80
N ILE A 21 3.71 8.94 0.98
CA ILE A 21 3.94 7.57 1.44
C ILE A 21 5.21 7.53 2.30
N TYR A 22 6.30 8.12 1.81
CA TYR A 22 7.56 8.20 2.56
C TYR A 22 7.39 9.00 3.86
N ASP A 23 6.66 10.11 3.82
CA ASP A 23 6.37 10.94 5.00
C ASP A 23 5.61 10.13 6.07
N LYS A 24 4.58 9.35 5.66
CA LYS A 24 3.86 8.44 6.57
C LYS A 24 4.76 7.35 7.15
N LEU A 25 5.65 6.77 6.34
CA LEU A 25 6.60 5.76 6.82
C LEU A 25 7.55 6.32 7.88
N LEU A 26 7.94 7.60 7.77
CA LEU A 26 8.70 8.28 8.80
C LEU A 26 7.85 8.62 10.03
N GLU A 27 6.62 9.10 9.84
CA GLU A 27 5.69 9.40 10.94
C GLU A 27 5.47 8.18 11.83
N TYR A 28 5.25 7.01 11.21
CA TYR A 28 4.97 5.74 11.90
C TYR A 28 6.20 4.84 12.05
N HIS A 29 7.42 5.37 11.95
CA HIS A 29 8.65 4.55 12.02
C HIS A 29 8.74 3.69 13.29
N GLN A 30 8.21 4.18 14.42
CA GLN A 30 8.20 3.45 15.69
C GLN A 30 7.46 2.10 15.59
N LEU A 31 6.38 2.01 14.79
CA LEU A 31 5.68 0.74 14.57
C LEU A 31 6.58 -0.32 13.92
N PHE A 32 7.51 0.10 13.06
CA PHE A 32 8.49 -0.80 12.47
C PHE A 32 9.56 -1.20 13.49
N GLU A 33 10.08 -0.24 14.27
CA GLU A 33 11.11 -0.51 15.28
C GLU A 33 10.62 -1.45 16.38
N ASP A 34 9.40 -1.27 16.85
CA ASP A 34 8.72 -2.14 17.83
C ASP A 34 8.59 -3.58 17.32
N ASN A 35 8.52 -3.75 16.00
CA ASN A 35 8.48 -5.05 15.32
C ASN A 35 9.86 -5.49 14.79
N HIS A 36 10.94 -4.88 15.28
CA HIS A 36 12.33 -5.20 14.91
C HIS A 36 12.65 -5.06 13.42
N LEU A 37 11.95 -4.16 12.73
CA LEU A 37 12.12 -3.86 11.32
C LEU A 37 12.80 -2.51 11.13
N LYS A 38 13.82 -2.48 10.27
CA LYS A 38 14.47 -1.24 9.84
C LYS A 38 14.00 -0.88 8.43
N ILE A 39 13.36 0.28 8.29
CA ILE A 39 12.95 0.82 6.99
C ILE A 39 14.19 1.07 6.12
N LYS A 40 14.22 0.45 4.94
CA LYS A 40 15.29 0.57 3.94
C LYS A 40 14.68 0.57 2.54
N ILE A 41 14.36 1.76 2.03
CA ILE A 41 13.73 1.94 0.72
C ILE A 41 14.83 2.17 -0.32
N LYS A 42 14.98 1.22 -1.25
CA LYS A 42 15.97 1.30 -2.35
C LYS A 42 15.31 1.40 -3.73
N SER A 43 14.01 1.13 -3.80
CA SER A 43 13.24 1.15 -5.04
C SER A 43 11.82 1.64 -4.81
N ASP A 44 11.13 2.04 -5.87
CA ASP A 44 9.70 2.35 -5.84
C ASP A 44 8.87 1.14 -5.37
N LEU A 45 9.29 -0.08 -5.74
CA LEU A 45 8.62 -1.30 -5.29
C LEU A 45 8.75 -1.46 -3.77
N ASP A 46 9.95 -1.23 -3.22
CA ASP A 46 10.17 -1.27 -1.76
C ASP A 46 9.22 -0.28 -1.07
N LEU A 47 9.04 0.93 -1.62
CA LEU A 47 8.15 1.94 -1.06
C LEU A 47 6.71 1.41 -0.92
N PHE A 48 6.18 0.75 -1.95
CA PHE A 48 4.84 0.18 -1.91
C PHE A 48 4.75 -1.04 -0.99
N ASP A 49 5.80 -1.87 -0.93
CA ASP A 49 5.85 -3.00 0.02
C ASP A 49 5.85 -2.50 1.48
N TYR A 50 6.59 -1.42 1.76
CA TYR A 50 6.57 -0.78 3.09
C TYR A 50 5.22 -0.11 3.38
N GLU A 51 4.54 0.47 2.39
CA GLU A 51 3.19 1.00 2.55
C GLU A 51 2.20 -0.09 2.98
N ILE A 52 2.21 -1.22 2.27
CA ILE A 52 1.37 -2.39 2.60
C ILE A 52 1.68 -2.88 4.01
N LEU A 53 2.96 -3.01 4.37
CA LEU A 53 3.35 -3.44 5.70
C LEU A 53 2.96 -2.43 6.78
N LEU A 54 3.09 -1.12 6.52
CA LEU A 54 2.65 -0.08 7.44
C LEU A 54 1.16 -0.23 7.76
N HIS A 55 0.30 -0.30 6.73
CA HIS A 55 -1.13 -0.47 6.94
C HIS A 55 -1.44 -1.76 7.72
N SER A 56 -0.69 -2.83 7.44
CA SER A 56 -0.81 -4.10 8.14
C SER A 56 -0.47 -4.00 9.64
N LEU A 57 0.66 -3.37 9.98
CA LEU A 57 1.10 -3.15 11.36
C LEU A 57 0.19 -2.16 12.10
N TYR A 58 -0.26 -1.12 11.41
CA TYR A 58 -1.17 -0.12 11.96
C TYR A 58 -2.52 -0.75 12.31
N ASN A 59 -3.07 -1.60 11.45
CA ASN A 59 -4.31 -2.32 11.73
C ASN A 59 -4.19 -3.18 12.99
N GLU A 60 -3.08 -3.92 13.13
CA GLU A 60 -2.82 -4.71 14.35
C GLU A 60 -2.79 -3.82 15.60
N TRP A 61 -2.02 -2.72 15.53
CA TRP A 61 -1.92 -1.76 16.63
C TRP A 61 -3.28 -1.17 17.00
N ALA A 62 -4.09 -0.76 16.00
CA ALA A 62 -5.39 -0.14 16.19
C ALA A 62 -6.38 -1.12 16.85
N ILE A 63 -6.45 -2.37 16.38
CA ILE A 63 -7.34 -3.39 16.95
C ILE A 63 -6.91 -3.73 18.40
N ARG A 64 -5.60 -3.88 18.65
CA ARG A 64 -5.08 -4.12 20.00
C ARG A 64 -5.40 -2.96 20.94
N HIS A 65 -5.15 -1.73 20.50
CA HIS A 65 -5.41 -0.54 21.29
C HIS A 65 -6.90 -0.41 21.62
N PHE A 66 -7.76 -0.65 20.64
CA PHE A 66 -9.21 -0.68 20.82
C PHE A 66 -9.64 -1.73 21.86
N TYR A 67 -9.05 -2.93 21.85
CA TYR A 67 -9.31 -3.93 22.88
C TYR A 67 -8.86 -3.49 24.27
N ASP A 68 -7.66 -2.89 24.38
CA ASP A 68 -7.15 -2.42 25.67
C ASP A 68 -8.10 -1.35 26.26
N GLU A 69 -8.57 -0.40 25.45
CA GLU A 69 -9.57 0.60 25.86
C GLU A 69 -10.91 -0.04 26.25
N PHE A 70 -11.43 -0.93 25.41
CA PHE A 70 -12.66 -1.68 25.67
C PHE A 70 -12.59 -2.44 27.00
N SER A 71 -11.48 -3.16 27.23
CA SER A 71 -11.29 -3.95 28.45
C SER A 71 -11.20 -3.09 29.71
N GLY A 72 -10.63 -1.87 29.61
CA GLY A 72 -10.61 -0.90 30.69
C GLY A 72 -12.00 -0.35 31.00
N LEU A 73 -12.74 0.06 29.97
CA LEU A 73 -14.07 0.65 30.08
C LEU A 73 -15.09 -0.30 30.72
N TYR A 74 -15.02 -1.59 30.37
CA TYR A 74 -15.96 -2.61 30.84
C TYR A 74 -15.40 -3.54 31.93
N SER A 75 -14.30 -3.14 32.58
CA SER A 75 -13.58 -3.96 33.58
C SER A 75 -14.48 -4.49 34.70
N ASP A 76 -15.37 -3.65 35.25
CA ASP A 76 -16.33 -4.05 36.29
C ASP A 76 -17.41 -5.01 35.77
N ALA A 77 -17.91 -4.77 34.55
CA ALA A 77 -18.93 -5.61 33.93
C ALA A 77 -18.38 -7.00 33.57
N PHE A 78 -17.09 -7.10 33.23
CA PHE A 78 -16.46 -8.36 32.86
C PHE A 78 -16.48 -9.41 33.98
N ALA A 79 -16.59 -9.01 35.25
CA ALA A 79 -16.70 -9.97 36.36
C ALA A 79 -17.99 -10.82 36.28
N TYR A 80 -19.03 -10.32 35.61
CA TYR A 80 -20.36 -10.92 35.57
C TYR A 80 -20.75 -11.51 34.21
N LEU A 81 -19.97 -11.21 33.16
CA LEU A 81 -20.24 -11.70 31.80
C LEU A 81 -19.51 -13.01 31.53
N SER A 82 -20.21 -13.92 30.84
CA SER A 82 -19.61 -15.11 30.24
C SER A 82 -18.60 -14.73 29.14
N TYR A 83 -17.79 -15.72 28.74
CA TYR A 83 -16.84 -15.54 27.65
C TYR A 83 -17.52 -15.13 26.34
N GLU A 84 -18.63 -15.79 26.00
CA GLU A 84 -19.36 -15.53 24.76
C GLU A 84 -19.98 -14.14 24.74
N GLU A 85 -20.53 -13.67 25.88
CA GLU A 85 -21.05 -12.32 25.99
C GLU A 85 -19.96 -11.26 25.81
N LYS A 86 -18.79 -11.43 26.45
CA LYS A 86 -17.64 -10.52 26.28
C LYS A 86 -17.20 -10.47 24.83
N ARG A 87 -17.07 -11.63 24.19
CA ARG A 87 -16.67 -11.73 22.77
C ARG A 87 -17.69 -11.03 21.87
N ASN A 88 -18.97 -11.28 22.06
CA ASN A 88 -20.03 -10.68 21.24
C ASN A 88 -20.11 -9.16 21.44
N MET A 89 -19.94 -8.67 22.67
CA MET A 89 -19.87 -7.23 22.95
C MET A 89 -18.66 -6.60 22.25
N PHE A 90 -17.46 -7.15 22.43
CA PHE A 90 -16.26 -6.63 21.80
C PHE A 90 -16.39 -6.60 20.27
N ASN A 91 -16.83 -7.70 19.67
CA ASN A 91 -16.97 -7.80 18.22
C ASN A 91 -17.98 -6.79 17.66
N ASN A 92 -19.05 -6.48 18.42
CA ASN A 92 -20.01 -5.47 18.01
C ASN A 92 -19.42 -4.06 18.07
N ASP A 93 -18.68 -3.75 19.13
CA ASP A 93 -18.04 -2.44 19.32
C ASP A 93 -16.87 -2.24 18.35
N LEU A 94 -16.20 -3.33 17.93
CA LEU A 94 -15.06 -3.30 17.00
C LEU A 94 -15.47 -3.01 15.55
N LYS A 95 -16.71 -3.34 15.14
CA LYS A 95 -17.19 -3.22 13.74
C LYS A 95 -16.91 -1.86 13.09
N PRO A 96 -17.23 -0.71 13.71
CA PRO A 96 -16.98 0.59 13.11
C PRO A 96 -15.50 0.86 12.81
N LEU A 97 -14.59 0.34 13.66
CA LEU A 97 -13.16 0.41 13.39
C LEU A 97 -12.80 -0.44 12.16
N LEU A 98 -13.29 -1.68 12.09
CA LEU A 98 -12.99 -2.57 10.96
C LEU A 98 -13.47 -2.02 9.62
N GLU A 99 -14.59 -1.31 9.58
CA GLU A 99 -15.12 -0.70 8.36
C GLU A 99 -14.17 0.35 7.74
N VAL A 100 -13.32 1.01 8.54
CA VAL A 100 -12.41 2.07 8.08
C VAL A 100 -10.97 1.60 7.87
N LEU A 101 -10.61 0.41 8.39
CA LEU A 101 -9.27 -0.14 8.21
C LEU A 101 -9.12 -0.81 6.84
N PRO A 102 -7.96 -0.67 6.15
CA PRO A 102 -7.67 -1.41 4.93
C PRO A 102 -7.84 -2.92 5.12
N HIS A 103 -8.52 -3.58 4.19
CA HIS A 103 -8.73 -5.03 4.27
C HIS A 103 -9.02 -5.65 2.90
N ILE A 104 -8.87 -6.97 2.84
CA ILE A 104 -9.28 -7.77 1.68
C ILE A 104 -10.02 -9.03 2.11
N GLN A 105 -10.74 -9.65 1.17
CA GLN A 105 -11.22 -11.02 1.35
C GLN A 105 -10.30 -11.99 0.62
N SER A 106 -9.80 -13.01 1.32
CA SER A 106 -8.96 -14.07 0.75
C SER A 106 -9.38 -15.43 1.27
N HIS A 107 -9.70 -16.36 0.36
CA HIS A 107 -10.09 -17.75 0.68
C HIS A 107 -11.17 -17.88 1.77
N GLY A 108 -12.14 -16.95 1.79
CA GLY A 108 -13.22 -16.93 2.78
C GLY A 108 -12.91 -16.21 4.10
N HIS A 109 -11.69 -15.71 4.28
CA HIS A 109 -11.26 -14.94 5.45
C HIS A 109 -11.17 -13.45 5.13
N MET A 110 -11.45 -12.61 6.12
CA MET A 110 -11.20 -11.18 6.05
C MET A 110 -9.79 -10.89 6.58
N ILE A 111 -8.96 -10.28 5.74
CA ILE A 111 -7.54 -10.05 6.03
C ILE A 111 -7.32 -8.56 6.28
N TYR A 112 -6.96 -8.22 7.50
CA TYR A 112 -6.63 -6.87 7.97
C TYR A 112 -5.13 -6.73 8.26
N MET A 113 -4.46 -7.81 8.62
CA MET A 113 -3.04 -7.90 8.92
C MET A 113 -2.39 -8.90 7.95
N PRO A 114 -2.13 -8.51 6.69
CA PRO A 114 -1.53 -9.41 5.71
C PRO A 114 -0.13 -9.93 6.08
N HIS A 115 0.57 -9.32 7.04
CA HIS A 115 1.82 -9.89 7.57
C HIS A 115 1.61 -11.18 8.38
N PHE A 116 0.38 -11.51 8.77
CA PHE A 116 0.01 -12.76 9.42
C PHE A 116 -0.72 -13.73 8.49
N GLU A 117 -0.82 -15.00 8.90
CA GLU A 117 -1.67 -16.01 8.25
C GLU A 117 -3.17 -15.73 8.49
N SER A 118 -4.05 -16.31 7.67
CA SER A 118 -5.49 -15.99 7.71
C SER A 118 -6.15 -16.30 9.05
N PHE A 119 -5.78 -17.40 9.70
CA PHE A 119 -6.38 -17.76 10.99
C PHE A 119 -5.99 -16.79 12.12
N VAL A 120 -4.82 -16.13 12.02
CA VAL A 120 -4.42 -15.11 13.00
C VAL A 120 -5.28 -13.87 12.83
N ASN A 121 -5.64 -13.51 11.59
CA ASN A 121 -6.59 -12.43 11.33
C ASN A 121 -7.94 -12.71 12.01
N ASP A 122 -8.44 -13.95 11.92
CA ASP A 122 -9.66 -14.35 12.60
C ASP A 122 -9.55 -14.20 14.13
N TRP A 123 -8.38 -14.47 14.73
CA TRP A 123 -8.20 -14.21 16.16
C TRP A 123 -8.42 -12.73 16.47
N TYR A 124 -7.86 -11.81 15.70
CA TYR A 124 -7.99 -10.38 16.00
C TYR A 124 -9.41 -9.84 15.75
N ILE A 125 -10.11 -10.30 14.73
CA ILE A 125 -11.39 -9.70 14.29
C ILE A 125 -12.64 -10.48 14.74
N MET A 126 -12.51 -11.77 15.07
CA MET A 126 -13.63 -12.63 15.49
C MET A 126 -13.53 -13.06 16.95
N ASP A 127 -12.33 -13.24 17.49
CA ASP A 127 -12.17 -13.66 18.89
C ASP A 127 -10.86 -13.19 19.51
N TYR A 128 -10.76 -11.87 19.76
CA TYR A 128 -9.51 -11.25 20.22
C TYR A 128 -9.00 -11.84 21.53
N SER A 129 -9.88 -12.35 22.40
CA SER A 129 -9.49 -12.96 23.67
C SER A 129 -8.53 -14.14 23.50
N ILE A 130 -8.59 -14.85 22.37
CA ILE A 130 -7.67 -15.94 22.03
C ILE A 130 -6.22 -15.45 22.00
N THR A 131 -5.97 -14.25 21.51
CA THR A 131 -4.62 -13.65 21.43
C THR A 131 -3.96 -13.50 22.80
N ARG A 132 -4.73 -13.52 23.90
CA ARG A 132 -4.24 -13.41 25.29
C ARG A 132 -3.92 -14.75 25.94
N LEU A 133 -4.35 -15.87 25.34
CA LEU A 133 -4.04 -17.20 25.84
C LEU A 133 -2.55 -17.50 25.71
N LYS A 134 -1.97 -18.25 26.66
CA LYS A 134 -0.52 -18.46 26.76
C LYS A 134 0.13 -18.96 25.46
N ASN A 135 -0.48 -19.97 24.82
CA ASN A 135 0.08 -20.57 23.60
C ASN A 135 -0.02 -19.62 22.39
N HIS A 136 -1.10 -18.87 22.28
CA HIS A 136 -1.33 -17.92 21.19
C HIS A 136 -0.40 -16.71 21.34
N ARG A 137 -0.25 -16.17 22.56
CA ARG A 137 0.78 -15.15 22.85
C ARG A 137 2.17 -15.62 22.49
N TYR A 138 2.51 -16.86 22.86
CA TYR A 138 3.80 -17.44 22.51
C TYR A 138 3.99 -17.56 21.00
N TYR A 139 2.96 -18.00 20.27
CA TYR A 139 3.00 -18.05 18.81
C TYR A 139 3.24 -16.65 18.22
N LEU A 140 2.43 -15.65 18.61
CA LEU A 140 2.52 -14.27 18.13
C LEU A 140 3.89 -13.65 18.43
N SER A 141 4.40 -13.81 19.65
CA SER A 141 5.70 -13.23 20.06
C SER A 141 6.91 -13.83 19.34
N ASN A 142 6.77 -15.04 18.78
CA ASN A 142 7.84 -15.71 18.05
C ASN A 142 7.72 -15.52 16.53
N GLN A 143 6.68 -14.85 16.05
CA GLN A 143 6.55 -14.55 14.64
C GLN A 143 7.54 -13.46 14.24
N LYS A 144 8.44 -13.82 13.34
CA LYS A 144 9.38 -12.85 12.77
C LYS A 144 8.70 -12.13 11.62
N ILE A 145 8.27 -10.89 11.84
CA ILE A 145 7.71 -10.06 10.79
C ILE A 145 8.82 -9.66 9.81
N THR A 146 8.56 -9.83 8.51
CA THR A 146 9.45 -9.41 7.42
C THR A 146 8.65 -8.73 6.31
N LEU A 147 9.33 -7.90 5.51
CA LEU A 147 8.70 -7.10 4.44
C LEU A 147 7.94 -7.93 3.40
N ASP A 148 8.40 -9.15 3.16
CA ASP A 148 7.87 -10.06 2.16
C ASP A 148 6.71 -10.94 2.65
N LEU A 149 6.34 -10.89 3.94
CA LEU A 149 5.23 -11.72 4.47
C LEU A 149 3.88 -11.43 3.81
N PRO A 150 3.43 -10.17 3.63
CA PRO A 150 2.20 -9.87 2.90
C PRO A 150 2.14 -10.55 1.53
N LEU A 151 3.23 -10.42 0.76
CA LEU A 151 3.36 -11.03 -0.55
C LEU A 151 3.33 -12.56 -0.49
N LYS A 152 4.03 -13.17 0.47
CA LYS A 152 4.08 -14.62 0.65
C LYS A 152 2.73 -15.22 1.04
N ASN A 153 1.98 -14.53 1.90
CA ASN A 153 0.74 -15.03 2.44
C ASN A 153 -0.42 -14.85 1.45
N TYR A 154 -0.44 -13.73 0.72
CA TYR A 154 -1.62 -13.30 -0.04
C TYR A 154 -1.35 -12.91 -1.50
N GLY A 155 -0.10 -12.92 -1.94
CA GLY A 155 0.27 -12.43 -3.26
C GLY A 155 0.34 -10.91 -3.31
N ASP A 156 0.28 -10.36 -4.52
CA ASP A 156 0.43 -8.94 -4.77
C ASP A 156 -0.82 -8.17 -4.26
N LEU A 157 -0.59 -7.19 -3.39
CA LEU A 157 -1.63 -6.37 -2.75
C LEU A 157 -1.72 -4.96 -3.34
N PHE A 158 -1.05 -4.66 -4.47
CA PHE A 158 -1.06 -3.33 -5.08
C PHE A 158 -2.43 -2.86 -5.57
N ASN A 159 -3.37 -3.77 -5.84
CA ASN A 159 -4.74 -3.43 -6.25
C ASN A 159 -5.74 -3.57 -5.08
N THR A 160 -5.32 -3.20 -3.88
CA THR A 160 -6.12 -3.33 -2.65
C THR A 160 -6.00 -2.05 -1.83
N ASP A 161 -6.82 -1.90 -0.81
CA ASP A 161 -6.78 -0.74 0.08
C ASP A 161 -5.46 -0.63 0.88
N PHE A 162 -4.62 -1.66 0.86
CA PHE A 162 -3.28 -1.63 1.46
C PHE A 162 -2.26 -0.82 0.65
N SER A 163 -2.53 -0.46 -0.61
CA SER A 163 -1.61 0.32 -1.44
C SER A 163 -2.28 1.54 -2.07
N SER A 164 -1.50 2.61 -2.20
CA SER A 164 -1.88 3.80 -2.96
C SER A 164 -1.83 3.62 -4.48
N LEU A 165 -1.31 2.49 -4.98
CA LEU A 165 -1.26 2.20 -6.40
C LEU A 165 -2.67 2.02 -6.97
N ILE A 166 -2.92 2.70 -8.08
CA ILE A 166 -4.19 2.60 -8.79
C ILE A 166 -4.00 1.68 -9.98
N ASN A 167 -4.62 0.50 -9.97
CA ASN A 167 -4.66 -0.34 -11.16
C ASN A 167 -5.48 0.36 -12.26
N ILE A 168 -4.85 0.50 -13.43
CA ILE A 168 -5.47 1.13 -14.59
C ILE A 168 -5.95 0.09 -15.60
N LYS A 169 -5.08 -0.87 -15.94
CA LYS A 169 -5.37 -1.96 -16.87
C LYS A 169 -4.34 -3.07 -16.73
N GLU A 170 -4.78 -4.30 -16.52
CA GLU A 170 -3.91 -5.48 -16.39
C GLU A 170 -2.77 -5.22 -15.38
N ASN A 171 -1.52 -5.22 -15.86
CA ASN A 171 -0.29 -5.03 -15.09
C ASN A 171 0.16 -3.56 -15.01
N TYR A 172 -0.65 -2.62 -15.52
CA TYR A 172 -0.34 -1.19 -15.48
C TYR A 172 -0.96 -0.49 -14.28
N TYR A 173 -0.10 0.14 -13.49
CA TYR A 173 -0.45 0.84 -12.27
C TYR A 173 -0.05 2.32 -12.36
N PHE A 174 -0.81 3.17 -11.70
CA PHE A 174 -0.53 4.59 -11.58
C PHE A 174 -0.34 4.97 -10.10
N SER A 175 0.80 5.57 -9.78
CA SER A 175 0.99 6.27 -8.51
C SER A 175 0.72 7.75 -8.72
N LYS A 176 -0.32 8.26 -8.06
CA LYS A 176 -0.68 9.68 -8.08
C LYS A 176 0.40 10.54 -7.41
N ASP A 177 0.88 10.10 -6.25
CA ASP A 177 1.90 10.79 -5.47
C ASP A 177 3.21 10.93 -6.24
N LEU A 178 3.63 9.84 -6.88
CA LEU A 178 4.86 9.80 -7.66
C LEU A 178 4.65 10.31 -9.10
N ASN A 179 3.41 10.61 -9.52
CA ASN A 179 3.03 10.95 -10.89
C ASN A 179 3.66 10.01 -11.93
N THR A 180 3.49 8.71 -11.71
CA THR A 180 4.26 7.68 -12.44
C THR A 180 3.41 6.48 -12.81
N LEU A 181 3.60 6.01 -14.04
CA LEU A 181 3.06 4.71 -14.49
C LEU A 181 4.11 3.63 -14.32
N TYR A 182 3.65 2.47 -13.86
CA TYR A 182 4.43 1.27 -13.71
C TYR A 182 3.81 0.15 -14.53
N LEU A 183 4.65 -0.65 -15.19
CA LEU A 183 4.28 -1.99 -15.63
C LEU A 183 4.85 -2.97 -14.61
N ILE A 184 3.99 -3.58 -13.80
CA ILE A 184 4.38 -4.50 -12.72
C ILE A 184 3.87 -5.90 -13.04
N LYS A 185 4.77 -6.87 -13.10
CA LYS A 185 4.42 -8.28 -13.31
C LYS A 185 5.25 -9.15 -12.37
N GLU A 186 4.60 -10.13 -11.74
CA GLU A 186 5.26 -11.06 -10.81
C GLU A 186 6.08 -10.33 -9.73
N HIS A 187 5.48 -9.30 -9.11
CA HIS A 187 6.12 -8.45 -8.10
C HIS A 187 7.41 -7.78 -8.58
N LYS A 188 7.50 -7.44 -9.87
CA LYS A 188 8.66 -6.76 -10.46
C LYS A 188 8.21 -5.63 -11.37
N ILE A 189 8.83 -4.45 -11.18
CA ILE A 189 8.67 -3.31 -12.06
C ILE A 189 9.46 -3.58 -13.36
N LEU A 190 8.75 -3.87 -14.44
CA LEU A 190 9.32 -4.06 -15.78
C LEU A 190 9.59 -2.72 -16.46
N GLU A 191 8.67 -1.77 -16.30
CA GLU A 191 8.79 -0.42 -16.85
C GLU A 191 8.31 0.64 -15.87
N THR A 192 8.91 1.82 -16.00
CA THR A 192 8.55 3.00 -15.21
C THR A 192 8.51 4.19 -16.15
N TYR A 193 7.41 4.92 -16.15
CA TYR A 193 7.20 6.11 -16.95
C TYR A 193 6.96 7.28 -16.01
N TYR A 194 8.01 8.06 -15.76
CA TYR A 194 7.92 9.29 -15.01
C TYR A 194 7.19 10.33 -15.85
N LEU A 195 5.98 10.66 -15.47
CA LEU A 195 5.08 11.47 -16.31
C LEU A 195 5.40 12.96 -16.21
N LYS A 196 6.03 13.37 -15.11
CA LYS A 196 6.16 14.76 -14.73
C LYS A 196 7.61 15.14 -14.42
N THR A 197 7.94 16.40 -14.68
CA THR A 197 9.21 17.01 -14.27
C THR A 197 9.11 17.63 -12.87
N LEU A 198 10.22 17.70 -12.13
CA LEU A 198 10.26 18.31 -10.79
C LEU A 198 9.77 19.77 -10.72
N LYS A 199 9.75 20.48 -11.85
CA LYS A 199 9.33 21.88 -11.94
C LYS A 199 7.87 22.08 -12.35
N SER A 200 7.20 21.01 -12.76
CA SER A 200 5.81 21.09 -13.16
C SER A 200 4.93 21.11 -11.90
N ASP A 201 3.78 21.78 -11.97
CA ASP A 201 2.73 21.72 -10.95
C ASP A 201 1.50 20.94 -11.45
N ALA A 202 1.61 20.29 -12.61
CA ALA A 202 0.54 19.47 -13.17
C ALA A 202 0.10 18.38 -12.18
N VAL A 203 -1.20 18.16 -12.10
CA VAL A 203 -1.82 17.11 -11.28
C VAL A 203 -2.53 16.16 -12.23
N LEU A 204 -2.06 14.92 -12.29
CA LEU A 204 -2.65 13.87 -13.11
C LEU A 204 -3.69 13.07 -12.31
N LYS A 205 -4.81 12.78 -12.96
CA LYS A 205 -5.90 11.95 -12.44
C LYS A 205 -5.86 10.56 -13.07
N LYS A 206 -6.70 9.66 -12.56
CA LYS A 206 -6.84 8.29 -13.06
C LYS A 206 -7.20 8.25 -14.55
N GLU A 207 -8.04 9.19 -15.00
CA GLU A 207 -8.49 9.29 -16.39
C GLU A 207 -7.33 9.67 -17.33
N ASP A 208 -6.44 10.55 -16.88
CA ASP A 208 -5.24 10.92 -17.65
C ASP A 208 -4.28 9.72 -17.77
N ALA A 209 -4.12 8.94 -16.69
CA ALA A 209 -3.33 7.72 -16.71
C ALA A 209 -3.93 6.66 -17.67
N LYS A 210 -5.25 6.53 -17.73
CA LYS A 210 -5.95 5.66 -18.71
C LYS A 210 -5.65 6.07 -20.14
N GLU A 211 -5.74 7.36 -20.44
CA GLU A 211 -5.43 7.92 -21.77
C GLU A 211 -3.99 7.59 -22.18
N LEU A 212 -3.03 7.86 -21.28
CA LEU A 212 -1.61 7.58 -21.50
C LEU A 212 -1.32 6.09 -21.73
N ILE A 213 -1.96 5.19 -20.97
CA ILE A 213 -1.82 3.74 -21.18
C ILE A 213 -2.42 3.32 -22.52
N GLY A 214 -3.50 3.97 -22.97
CA GLY A 214 -4.05 3.75 -24.31
C GLY A 214 -2.99 3.94 -25.40
N TYR A 215 -2.22 5.03 -25.32
CA TYR A 215 -1.12 5.31 -26.26
C TYR A 215 0.05 4.33 -26.15
N LEU A 216 0.40 3.89 -24.93
CA LEU A 216 1.44 2.87 -24.74
C LEU A 216 1.06 1.55 -25.41
N LEU A 217 -0.20 1.14 -25.29
CA LEU A 217 -0.70 -0.11 -25.87
C LEU A 217 -0.85 -0.04 -27.39
N SER A 218 -1.08 1.14 -27.96
CA SER A 218 -1.09 1.37 -29.41
C SER A 218 0.30 1.69 -29.98
N GLU A 219 1.34 1.65 -29.16
CA GLU A 219 2.72 2.03 -29.51
C GLU A 219 2.85 3.45 -30.10
N ASP A 220 1.95 4.37 -29.70
CA ASP A 220 1.94 5.76 -30.16
C ASP A 220 2.69 6.68 -29.18
N ASP A 221 4.02 6.59 -29.21
CA ASP A 221 4.90 7.40 -28.37
C ASP A 221 4.71 8.91 -28.60
N ILE A 222 4.36 9.34 -29.82
CA ILE A 222 4.18 10.76 -30.16
C ILE A 222 2.92 11.30 -29.48
N ALA A 223 1.81 10.57 -29.55
CA ALA A 223 0.58 10.93 -28.86
C ALA A 223 0.79 10.94 -27.34
N PHE A 224 1.52 9.96 -26.79
CA PHE A 224 1.87 9.93 -25.37
C PHE A 224 2.64 11.19 -24.94
N ILE A 225 3.71 11.53 -25.66
CA ILE A 225 4.55 12.69 -25.34
C ILE A 225 3.76 14.00 -25.50
N SER A 226 2.91 14.09 -26.52
CA SER A 226 2.06 15.27 -26.76
C SER A 226 0.99 15.43 -25.67
N CYS A 227 0.41 14.32 -25.20
CA CYS A 227 -0.51 14.30 -24.08
C CYS A 227 0.16 14.87 -22.80
N LEU A 228 1.37 14.41 -22.46
CA LEU A 228 2.13 14.97 -21.32
C LEU A 228 2.40 16.47 -21.45
N LYS A 229 2.71 16.93 -22.66
CA LYS A 229 2.93 18.35 -22.91
C LYS A 229 1.65 19.17 -22.76
N ASN A 230 0.54 18.71 -23.33
CA ASN A 230 -0.76 19.37 -23.26
C ASN A 230 -1.28 19.48 -21.82
N LYS A 231 -1.01 18.46 -21.00
CA LYS A 231 -1.33 18.45 -19.56
C LYS A 231 -0.32 19.21 -18.70
N GLY A 232 0.69 19.85 -19.31
CA GLY A 232 1.69 20.67 -18.59
C GLY A 232 2.69 19.86 -17.75
N CYS A 233 2.79 18.54 -17.94
CA CYS A 233 3.68 17.69 -17.16
C CYS A 233 5.16 17.87 -17.55
N ILE A 234 5.40 18.23 -18.81
CA ILE A 234 6.72 18.51 -19.38
C ILE A 234 6.76 19.88 -20.06
N ASP A 235 7.93 20.54 -20.02
CA ASP A 235 8.14 21.83 -20.68
C ASP A 235 8.41 21.67 -22.19
N GLU A 236 8.41 22.79 -22.91
CA GLU A 236 8.68 22.83 -24.36
C GLU A 236 10.06 22.27 -24.74
N LYS A 237 11.05 22.49 -23.88
CA LYS A 237 12.43 22.08 -24.13
C LYS A 237 12.57 20.56 -24.05
N ILE A 238 11.89 19.92 -23.09
CA ILE A 238 11.86 18.48 -22.90
C ILE A 238 11.00 17.83 -23.98
N TYR A 239 9.83 18.40 -24.29
CA TYR A 239 8.98 17.94 -25.39
C TYR A 239 9.76 17.81 -26.71
N LYS A 240 10.44 18.88 -27.13
CA LYS A 240 11.29 18.87 -28.34
C LYS A 240 12.43 17.86 -28.29
N LYS A 241 12.97 17.56 -27.10
CA LYS A 241 14.04 16.55 -26.93
C LYS A 241 13.53 15.12 -27.00
N LEU A 242 12.32 14.88 -26.53
CA LEU A 242 11.66 13.59 -26.57
C LEU A 242 11.25 13.24 -28.00
N LEU A 243 10.63 14.19 -28.73
CA LEU A 243 10.23 13.99 -30.14
C LEU A 243 11.40 13.78 -31.11
N LYS A 244 12.59 14.32 -30.83
CA LYS A 244 13.78 14.11 -31.67
C LYS A 244 14.40 12.72 -31.53
N LYS A 245 13.93 11.91 -30.57
CA LYS A 245 14.56 10.64 -30.17
C LYS A 245 13.59 9.46 -30.04
N GLY A 246 12.28 9.71 -30.07
CA GLY A 246 11.26 8.72 -30.45
C GLY A 246 11.26 8.60 -31.96
#